data_AF-A0A832TM04-F1
#
_entry.id   AF-A0A832TM04-F1
#
_cell.length_a   1.000
_cell.length_b   1.000
_cell.length_c   1.000
_cell.angle_alpha   90.00
_cell.angle_beta   90.00
_cell.angle_gamma   90.00
#
_symmetry.space_group_name_H-M   'P 1'
#
loop_
_entity.id
_entity.type
_entity.pdbx_description
1 polymer ?
#
loop_
_entity_poly.entity_id
_entity_poly.type
_entity_poly.pdbx_seq_one_letter_code
_entity_poly.pdbx_strand_id
1 'polypeptide(L)'
;MNTPAHFFFNYIILFFIIPDAEKYIIPIAIFSMVLDLDHIPGVFRWLKLTKEQRKALTHEEVSATVRTVVQEPTGILVIEVLLASIYLFGAESVLIPIAMACLPMHWLLDFLTVHTRPLAPFDNRLVHLTLPVKGTFKDIDRPRLVVQTVLTGVLLALFLVVWL
;
A
#
# COMPACT_ATOMS: atom_id res chain seq x y z
N MET A 1 6.92 -4.47 0.64
CA MET A 1 6.17 -3.21 0.80
C MET A 1 7.16 -2.08 0.62
N ASN A 2 6.81 -1.09 -0.20
CA ASN A 2 7.73 -0.04 -0.63
C ASN A 2 7.24 1.31 -0.10
N THR A 3 7.33 1.49 1.21
CA THR A 3 6.86 2.68 1.93
C THR A 3 7.35 4.00 1.32
N PRO A 4 8.63 4.15 0.90
CA PRO A 4 9.06 5.37 0.23
C PRO A 4 8.29 5.64 -1.07
N ALA A 5 8.01 4.61 -1.88
CA ALA A 5 7.24 4.77 -3.11
C ALA A 5 5.79 5.21 -2.81
N HIS A 6 5.14 4.64 -1.77
CA HIS A 6 3.81 5.08 -1.34
C HIS A 6 3.79 6.56 -0.95
N PHE A 7 4.77 6.99 -0.15
CA PHE A 7 4.90 8.39 0.25
C PHE A 7 5.12 9.32 -0.96
N PHE A 8 6.11 9.04 -1.81
CA PHE A 8 6.39 9.90 -2.97
C PHE A 8 5.20 9.96 -3.93
N PHE A 9 4.56 8.82 -4.19
CA PHE A 9 3.38 8.76 -5.05
C PHE A 9 2.23 9.61 -4.48
N ASN A 10 1.86 9.41 -3.21
CA ASN A 10 0.80 10.18 -2.57
C ASN A 10 1.12 11.68 -2.52
N TYR A 11 2.36 12.05 -2.19
CA TYR A 11 2.76 13.46 -2.16
C TYR A 11 2.64 14.11 -3.54
N ILE A 12 3.18 13.48 -4.59
CA ILE A 12 3.10 14.01 -5.97
C ILE A 12 1.64 14.24 -6.37
N ILE A 13 0.76 13.26 -6.15
CA ILE A 13 -0.64 13.41 -6.54
C ILE A 13 -1.34 14.49 -5.71
N LEU A 14 -1.14 14.49 -4.39
CA LEU A 14 -1.78 15.45 -3.49
C LEU A 14 -1.30 16.88 -3.72
N PHE A 15 -0.06 17.08 -4.17
CA PHE A 15 0.45 18.40 -4.53
C PHE A 15 -0.39 19.09 -5.61
N PHE A 16 -0.96 18.33 -6.55
CA PHE A 16 -1.83 18.89 -7.60
C PHE A 16 -3.28 19.08 -7.18
N ILE A 17 -3.70 18.52 -6.04
CA ILE A 17 -5.10 18.50 -5.59
C ILE A 17 -5.32 19.44 -4.41
N ILE A 18 -4.36 19.51 -3.48
CA ILE A 18 -4.47 20.24 -2.22
C ILE A 18 -3.63 21.51 -2.30
N PRO A 19 -4.25 22.70 -2.16
CA PRO A 19 -3.50 23.94 -2.02
C PRO A 19 -2.56 23.88 -0.82
N ASP A 20 -1.34 24.39 -0.99
CA ASP A 20 -0.30 24.39 0.05
C ASP A 20 0.06 22.99 0.60
N ALA A 21 0.02 21.96 -0.25
CA ALA A 21 0.34 20.57 0.13
C ALA A 21 1.70 20.41 0.83
N GLU A 22 2.66 21.30 0.57
CA GLU A 22 3.97 21.35 1.23
C GLU A 22 3.87 21.48 2.76
N LYS A 23 2.83 22.16 3.27
CA LYS A 23 2.57 22.30 4.71
C LYS A 23 2.14 20.97 5.35
N TYR A 24 1.69 20.02 4.54
CA TYR A 24 1.13 18.74 4.98
C TYR A 24 2.04 17.55 4.69
N ILE A 25 3.33 17.75 4.39
CA ILE A 25 4.27 16.67 4.09
C ILE A 25 4.30 15.57 5.18
N ILE A 26 4.28 15.97 6.46
CA ILE A 26 4.29 15.02 7.59
C ILE A 26 2.98 14.23 7.67
N PRO A 27 1.79 14.87 7.70
CA PRO A 27 0.52 14.14 7.60
C PRO A 27 0.45 13.20 6.39
N ILE A 28 0.87 13.64 5.21
CA ILE A 28 0.89 12.82 3.99
C ILE A 28 1.78 11.60 4.20
N ALA A 29 2.98 11.77 4.74
CA ALA A 29 3.87 10.66 5.07
C ALA A 29 3.22 9.68 6.04
N ILE A 30 2.64 10.16 7.14
CA ILE A 30 1.97 9.31 8.13
C ILE A 30 0.81 8.51 7.49
N PHE A 31 -0.08 9.18 6.76
CA PHE A 31 -1.22 8.51 6.12
C PHE A 31 -0.79 7.58 4.96
N SER A 32 0.34 7.86 4.31
CA SER A 32 0.93 6.93 3.34
C SER A 32 1.47 5.66 3.97
N MET A 33 1.82 5.70 5.26
CA MET A 33 2.40 4.58 6.02
C MET A 33 1.39 3.83 6.90
N VAL A 34 0.20 4.41 7.15
CA VAL A 34 -0.71 3.81 8.14
C VAL A 34 -1.24 2.45 7.69
N LEU A 35 -1.53 2.28 6.40
CA LEU A 35 -1.95 1.00 5.84
C LEU A 35 -0.82 -0.04 5.91
N ASP A 36 0.42 0.41 5.74
CA ASP A 36 1.60 -0.44 5.82
C ASP A 36 1.74 -1.13 7.20
N LEU A 37 1.20 -0.55 8.27
CA LEU A 37 1.19 -1.13 9.63
C LEU A 37 0.36 -2.41 9.73
N ASP A 38 -0.58 -2.61 8.82
CA ASP A 38 -1.43 -3.82 8.78
C ASP A 38 -0.62 -5.09 8.48
N HIS A 39 0.60 -4.96 7.96
CA HIS A 39 1.49 -6.09 7.74
C HIS A 39 2.16 -6.60 9.03
N ILE A 40 2.19 -5.79 10.10
CA ILE A 40 2.91 -6.12 11.34
C ILE A 40 2.46 -7.47 11.92
N PRO A 41 1.15 -7.76 12.08
CA PRO A 41 0.68 -9.07 12.54
C PRO A 41 1.17 -10.24 11.65
N GLY A 42 1.16 -10.04 10.33
CA GLY A 42 1.61 -11.02 9.36
C GLY A 42 3.11 -11.28 9.41
N VAL A 43 3.92 -10.22 9.59
CA VAL A 43 5.37 -10.32 9.81
C VAL A 43 5.66 -11.07 11.10
N PHE A 44 4.94 -10.81 12.20
CA PHE A 44 5.11 -11.58 13.43
C PHE A 44 4.77 -13.07 13.26
N ARG A 45 3.72 -13.40 12.49
CA ARG A 45 3.41 -14.80 12.14
C ARG A 45 4.53 -15.43 11.33
N TRP A 46 5.05 -14.72 10.32
CA TRP A 46 6.17 -15.16 9.50
C TRP A 46 7.43 -15.46 10.33
N LEU A 47 7.76 -14.57 11.27
CA LEU A 47 8.92 -14.72 12.15
C LEU A 47 8.84 -15.98 13.04
N LYS A 48 7.63 -16.43 13.39
CA LYS A 48 7.40 -17.65 14.16
C LYS A 48 7.55 -18.95 13.36
N LEU A 49 7.54 -18.90 12.04
CA LEU A 49 7.70 -20.08 11.18
C LEU A 49 9.17 -20.55 11.15
N THR A 50 9.37 -21.86 11.16
CA THR A 50 10.70 -22.47 10.94
C THR A 50 11.18 -22.27 9.51
N LYS A 51 12.48 -22.42 9.28
CA LYS A 51 13.08 -22.29 7.94
C LYS A 51 12.48 -23.28 6.92
N GLU A 52 12.07 -24.46 7.38
CA GLU A 52 11.45 -25.51 6.56
C GLU A 52 10.02 -25.13 6.18
N GLN A 53 9.23 -24.66 7.16
CA GLN A 53 7.88 -24.16 6.93
C GLN A 53 7.86 -23.00 5.93
N ARG A 54 8.77 -22.03 6.08
CA ARG A 54 8.88 -20.89 5.15
C ARG A 54 9.22 -21.31 3.71
N LYS A 55 9.99 -22.38 3.53
CA LYS A 55 10.33 -22.91 2.20
C LYS A 55 9.19 -23.68 1.56
N ALA A 56 8.30 -24.27 2.36
CA ALA A 56 7.15 -25.02 1.88
C ALA A 56 6.01 -24.11 1.41
N LEU A 57 5.97 -22.85 1.87
CA LEU A 57 4.95 -21.90 1.48
C LEU A 57 5.13 -21.42 0.03
N THR A 58 4.03 -21.43 -0.71
CA THR A 58 3.89 -20.75 -2.00
C THR A 58 3.89 -19.23 -1.80
N HIS A 59 4.23 -18.48 -2.86
CA HIS A 59 4.20 -17.02 -2.81
C HIS A 59 2.81 -16.48 -2.43
N GLU A 60 1.76 -17.16 -2.91
CA GLU A 60 0.37 -16.82 -2.60
C GLU A 60 0.08 -16.93 -1.09
N GLU A 61 0.53 -18.02 -0.46
CA GLU A 61 0.36 -18.24 0.98
C GLU A 61 1.20 -17.24 1.80
N VAL A 62 2.40 -16.87 1.33
CA VAL A 62 3.18 -15.80 1.98
C VAL A 62 2.45 -14.47 1.90
N SER A 63 1.95 -14.09 0.71
CA SER A 63 1.22 -12.84 0.52
C SER A 63 -0.06 -12.79 1.36
N ALA A 64 -0.81 -13.90 1.40
CA ALA A 64 -2.03 -14.02 2.20
C ALA A 64 -1.75 -14.01 3.72
N THR A 65 -0.57 -14.48 4.15
CA THR A 65 -0.14 -14.44 5.56
C THR A 65 0.21 -13.02 6.01
N VAL A 66 0.77 -12.21 5.10
CA VAL A 66 1.35 -10.91 5.42
C VAL A 66 0.33 -9.76 5.29
N ARG A 67 -0.67 -9.89 4.42
CA ARG A 67 -1.69 -8.86 4.15
C ARG A 67 -3.01 -9.18 4.86
N THR A 68 -3.66 -8.21 5.50
CA THR A 68 -5.02 -8.41 6.03
C THR A 68 -6.09 -7.79 5.12
N VAL A 69 -7.35 -7.98 5.50
CA VAL A 69 -8.53 -7.45 4.79
C VAL A 69 -8.56 -5.92 4.77
N VAL A 70 -7.92 -5.27 5.75
CA VAL A 70 -7.89 -3.80 5.89
C VAL A 70 -7.26 -3.12 4.67
N GLN A 71 -6.20 -3.71 4.12
CA GLN A 71 -5.48 -3.19 2.94
C GLN A 71 -6.07 -3.63 1.60
N GLU A 72 -7.19 -4.34 1.62
CA GLU A 72 -7.89 -4.76 0.41
C GLU A 72 -8.98 -3.73 0.07
N PRO A 73 -9.48 -3.67 -1.18
CA PRO A 73 -10.47 -2.68 -1.60
C PRO A 73 -11.69 -2.60 -0.69
N THR A 74 -12.19 -3.74 -0.22
CA THR A 74 -13.31 -3.79 0.73
C THR A 74 -12.98 -3.08 2.04
N GLY A 75 -11.80 -3.34 2.62
CA GLY A 75 -11.36 -2.71 3.86
C GLY A 75 -11.17 -1.20 3.69
N ILE A 76 -10.53 -0.80 2.59
CA ILE A 76 -10.32 0.62 2.25
C ILE A 76 -11.65 1.33 2.07
N LEU A 77 -12.60 0.74 1.33
CA LEU A 77 -13.92 1.32 1.14
C LEU A 77 -14.65 1.55 2.47
N VAL A 78 -14.56 0.61 3.41
CA VAL A 78 -15.15 0.76 4.74
C VAL A 78 -14.51 1.93 5.50
N ILE A 79 -13.18 2.09 5.44
CA ILE A 79 -12.46 3.21 6.07
C ILE A 79 -12.85 4.53 5.40
N GLU A 80 -12.94 4.58 4.07
CA GLU A 80 -13.36 5.76 3.31
C GLU A 80 -14.77 6.23 3.72
N VAL A 81 -15.72 5.30 3.84
CA VAL A 81 -17.09 5.64 4.29
C VAL A 81 -17.09 6.20 5.71
N LEU A 82 -16.26 5.65 6.59
CA LEU A 82 -16.11 6.14 7.96
C LEU A 82 -15.51 7.55 7.99
N LEU A 83 -14.41 7.78 7.26
CA LEU A 83 -13.76 9.09 7.15
C LEU A 83 -14.69 10.15 6.53
N ALA A 84 -15.39 9.79 5.46
CA ALA A 84 -16.38 10.64 4.81
C ALA A 84 -17.50 11.02 5.79
N SER A 85 -17.98 10.05 6.57
CA SER A 85 -18.98 10.31 7.60
C SER A 85 -18.44 11.29 8.66
N ILE A 86 -17.24 11.04 9.19
CA ILE A 86 -16.61 11.95 10.17
C ILE A 86 -16.48 13.38 9.61
N TYR A 87 -16.09 13.52 8.36
CA TYR A 87 -16.00 14.82 7.67
C TYR A 87 -17.37 15.50 7.57
N LEU A 88 -18.40 14.78 7.09
CA LEU A 88 -19.76 15.31 6.92
C LEU A 88 -20.47 15.67 8.23
N PHE A 89 -20.10 15.02 9.34
CA PHE A 89 -20.66 15.30 10.68
C PHE A 89 -19.87 16.38 11.46
N GLY A 90 -19.07 17.19 10.77
CA GLY A 90 -18.55 18.46 11.31
C GLY A 90 -17.08 18.46 11.71
N ALA A 91 -16.34 17.38 11.47
CA ALA A 91 -14.87 17.40 11.59
C ALA A 91 -14.26 17.93 10.28
N GLU A 92 -14.48 19.21 9.96
CA GLU A 92 -14.01 19.88 8.74
C GLU A 92 -12.49 20.14 8.76
N SER A 93 -11.70 19.09 9.00
CA SER A 93 -10.24 19.15 8.99
C SER A 93 -9.71 18.76 7.61
N VAL A 94 -8.79 19.56 7.07
CA VAL A 94 -8.02 19.26 5.84
C VAL A 94 -7.28 17.92 5.92
N LEU A 95 -7.00 17.42 7.13
CA LEU A 95 -6.35 16.13 7.33
C LEU A 95 -7.23 14.95 6.91
N ILE A 96 -8.56 15.09 6.93
CA ILE A 96 -9.46 14.00 6.53
C ILE A 96 -9.43 13.78 5.02
N PRO A 97 -9.60 14.81 4.15
CA PRO A 97 -9.39 14.65 2.72
C PRO A 97 -8.00 14.12 2.35
N ILE A 98 -6.94 14.52 3.07
CA ILE A 98 -5.58 13.97 2.88
C ILE A 98 -5.58 12.47 3.16
N ALA A 99 -6.13 12.04 4.29
CA ALA A 99 -6.22 10.62 4.64
C ALA A 99 -7.02 9.84 3.60
N MET A 100 -8.20 10.34 3.23
CA MET A 100 -9.09 9.74 2.23
C MET A 100 -8.45 9.62 0.84
N ALA A 101 -7.53 10.52 0.47
CA ALA A 101 -6.80 10.41 -0.79
C ALA A 101 -5.65 9.40 -0.69
N CYS A 102 -4.91 9.40 0.43
CA CYS A 102 -3.76 8.52 0.63
C CYS A 102 -4.13 7.04 0.61
N LEU A 103 -5.27 6.63 1.18
CA LEU A 103 -5.65 5.21 1.29
C LEU A 103 -5.89 4.52 -0.07
N PRO A 104 -6.76 5.03 -0.97
CA PRO A 104 -6.98 4.41 -2.28
C PRO A 104 -5.75 4.52 -3.18
N MET A 105 -4.97 5.60 -3.10
CA MET A 105 -3.73 5.76 -3.87
C MET A 105 -2.64 4.79 -3.41
N HIS A 106 -2.54 4.55 -2.10
CA HIS A 106 -1.67 3.52 -1.54
C HIS A 106 -2.03 2.14 -2.10
N TRP A 107 -3.31 1.77 -2.07
CA TRP A 107 -3.76 0.51 -2.65
C TRP A 107 -3.54 0.43 -4.15
N LEU A 108 -3.74 1.52 -4.88
CA LEU A 108 -3.47 1.56 -6.31
C LEU A 108 -2.00 1.20 -6.59
N LEU A 109 -1.05 1.79 -5.86
CA LEU A 109 0.37 1.49 -6.02
C LEU A 109 0.68 0.03 -5.68
N ASP A 110 0.07 -0.48 -4.62
CA ASP A 110 0.13 -1.90 -4.26
C ASP A 110 -0.42 -2.79 -5.38
N PHE A 111 -1.59 -2.47 -5.92
CA PHE A 111 -2.23 -3.24 -6.99
C PHE A 111 -1.38 -3.30 -8.28
N LEU A 112 -0.62 -2.23 -8.55
CA LEU A 112 0.32 -2.18 -9.68
C LEU A 112 1.57 -3.04 -9.45
N THR A 113 1.99 -3.21 -8.19
CA THR A 113 3.33 -3.74 -7.85
C THR A 113 3.32 -5.08 -7.13
N VAL A 114 2.18 -5.51 -6.59
CA VAL A 114 2.02 -6.69 -5.75
C VAL A 114 0.68 -7.41 -6.03
N HIS A 115 0.46 -8.54 -5.35
CA HIS A 115 -0.81 -9.27 -5.43
C HIS A 115 -1.80 -8.70 -4.40
N THR A 116 -3.07 -8.58 -4.80
CA THR A 116 -4.19 -8.13 -3.96
C THR A 116 -5.29 -9.18 -3.95
N ARG A 117 -6.21 -9.12 -2.97
CA ARG A 117 -7.44 -9.92 -2.93
C ARG A 117 -8.62 -8.97 -2.96
N PRO A 118 -9.07 -8.53 -4.15
CA PRO A 118 -10.00 -7.42 -4.27
C PRO A 118 -11.33 -7.65 -3.56
N LEU A 119 -11.70 -8.92 -3.34
CA LEU A 119 -12.96 -9.35 -2.75
C LEU A 119 -12.82 -9.92 -1.34
N ALA A 120 -11.65 -9.83 -0.70
CA ALA A 120 -11.51 -10.27 0.69
C ALA A 120 -12.42 -9.41 1.61
N PRO A 121 -13.07 -10.00 2.63
CA PRO A 121 -12.93 -11.38 3.12
C PRO A 121 -13.86 -12.40 2.42
N PHE A 122 -14.68 -11.97 1.45
CA PHE A 122 -15.67 -12.82 0.79
C PHE A 122 -15.04 -13.82 -0.17
N ASP A 123 -13.98 -13.41 -0.87
CA ASP A 123 -13.17 -14.27 -1.73
C ASP A 123 -11.68 -13.94 -1.56
N ASN A 124 -10.86 -14.96 -1.33
CA ASN A 124 -9.43 -14.84 -1.08
C ASN A 124 -8.57 -15.05 -2.34
N ARG A 125 -9.17 -15.13 -3.53
CA ARG A 125 -8.43 -15.22 -4.79
C ARG A 125 -7.50 -14.02 -4.96
N LEU A 126 -6.25 -14.32 -5.31
CA LEU A 126 -5.24 -13.32 -5.61
C LEU A 126 -5.40 -12.83 -7.05
N VAL A 127 -5.28 -11.51 -7.21
CA VAL A 127 -5.28 -10.82 -8.48
C VAL A 127 -4.02 -9.96 -8.55
N HIS A 128 -3.41 -9.90 -9.72
CA HIS A 128 -2.21 -9.10 -9.99
C HIS A 128 -2.34 -8.45 -11.36
N LEU A 129 -1.92 -7.18 -11.47
CA LEU A 129 -1.92 -6.48 -12.76
C LEU A 129 -0.69 -6.84 -13.60
N THR A 130 0.46 -7.09 -12.96
CA THR A 130 1.75 -7.27 -13.64
C THR A 130 2.24 -8.72 -13.54
N LEU A 131 2.47 -9.32 -14.71
CA LEU A 131 3.05 -10.64 -15.03
C LEU A 131 2.63 -11.81 -14.10
N PRO A 132 1.93 -12.85 -14.59
CA PRO A 132 1.70 -14.08 -13.83
C PRO A 132 3.03 -14.79 -13.57
N VAL A 133 3.63 -14.57 -12.39
CA VAL A 133 4.88 -15.23 -12.04
C VAL A 133 4.56 -16.57 -11.39
N LYS A 134 4.54 -17.62 -12.20
CA LYS A 134 4.53 -19.00 -11.71
C LYS A 134 5.93 -19.38 -11.24
N GLY A 135 6.13 -19.64 -9.95
CA GLY A 135 7.44 -20.03 -9.40
C GLY A 135 7.47 -20.13 -7.88
N THR A 136 8.61 -20.55 -7.32
CA THR A 136 8.82 -20.53 -5.86
C THR A 136 9.15 -19.13 -5.38
N PHE A 137 8.99 -18.83 -4.08
CA PHE A 137 9.25 -17.49 -3.50
C PHE A 137 10.60 -16.87 -3.93
N LYS A 138 11.64 -17.71 -4.11
CA LYS A 138 12.98 -17.26 -4.54
C LYS A 138 13.06 -16.79 -5.99
N ASP A 139 12.24 -17.32 -6.88
CA ASP A 139 12.31 -17.04 -8.32
C ASP A 139 11.66 -15.68 -8.66
N ILE A 140 10.80 -15.18 -7.75
CA ILE A 140 9.94 -14.01 -7.96
C ILE A 140 10.53 -12.74 -7.33
N ASP A 141 11.34 -12.88 -6.27
CA ASP A 141 11.83 -11.74 -5.48
C ASP A 141 12.76 -10.81 -6.28
N ARG A 142 13.59 -11.35 -7.18
CA ARG A 142 14.56 -10.51 -7.92
C ARG A 142 13.90 -9.55 -8.91
N PRO A 143 13.01 -10.00 -9.83
CA PRO A 143 12.32 -9.07 -10.73
C PRO A 143 11.47 -8.05 -9.99
N ARG A 144 10.76 -8.48 -8.94
CA ARG A 144 9.91 -7.60 -8.13
C ARG A 144 10.72 -6.53 -7.41
N LEU A 145 11.87 -6.90 -6.83
CA LEU A 145 12.78 -5.94 -6.20
C LEU A 145 13.27 -4.90 -7.20
N VAL A 146 13.69 -5.32 -8.39
CA VAL A 146 14.14 -4.40 -9.45
C VAL A 146 13.03 -3.43 -9.84
N VAL A 147 11.81 -3.93 -10.08
CA VAL A 147 10.65 -3.07 -10.42
C VAL A 147 10.37 -2.07 -9.29
N GLN A 148 10.38 -2.53 -8.03
CA GLN A 148 10.17 -1.65 -6.88
C GLN A 148 11.26 -0.59 -6.75
N THR A 149 12.53 -0.96 -6.93
CA THR A 149 13.66 -0.02 -6.88
C THR A 149 13.57 1.02 -8.00
N VAL A 150 13.31 0.61 -9.24
CA VAL A 150 13.16 1.53 -10.38
C VAL A 150 11.98 2.47 -10.15
N LEU A 151 10.84 1.94 -9.71
CA LEU A 151 9.65 2.74 -9.42
C LEU A 151 9.92 3.77 -8.31
N THR A 152 10.56 3.37 -7.20
CA THR A 152 10.96 4.32 -6.14
C THR A 152 11.90 5.39 -6.67
N GLY A 153 12.88 5.02 -7.50
CA GLY A 153 13.83 5.97 -8.08
C GLY A 153 13.15 7.01 -8.97
N VAL A 154 12.22 6.58 -9.83
CA VAL A 154 11.42 7.47 -10.68
C VAL A 154 10.54 8.38 -9.83
N LEU A 155 9.83 7.82 -8.83
CA LEU A 155 8.97 8.61 -7.95
C LEU A 155 9.76 9.61 -7.10
N LEU A 156 10.96 9.24 -6.63
CA LEU A 156 11.84 10.16 -5.94
C LEU A 156 12.28 11.31 -6.85
N ALA A 157 12.67 11.02 -8.09
CA ALA A 157 13.05 12.06 -9.05
C ALA A 157 11.89 13.04 -9.31
N LEU A 158 10.68 12.52 -9.51
CA LEU A 158 9.48 13.34 -9.67
C LEU A 158 9.15 14.14 -8.40
N PHE A 159 9.27 13.53 -7.23
CA PHE A 159 9.07 14.21 -5.95
C PHE A 159 10.02 15.40 -5.81
N LEU A 160 11.31 15.24 -6.14
CA LEU A 160 12.29 16.32 -6.09
C LEU A 160 11.97 17.45 -7.07
N VAL A 161 11.41 17.14 -8.25
CA VAL A 161 10.98 18.16 -9.23
C VAL A 161 9.77 18.95 -8.72
N VAL A 162 8.82 18.27 -8.07
CA VAL A 162 7.60 18.90 -7.54
C VAL A 162 7.87 19.70 -6.26
N TRP A 163 8.86 19.27 -5.48
CA TRP A 163 9.21 19.88 -4.20
C TRP A 163 10.03 21.18 -4.33
N LEU A 164 10.83 21.32 -5.39
CA LEU A 164 11.70 22.48 -5.66
C LEU A 164 10.93 23.64 -6.30
#